data_AF-A0AAW7T1I0-F1
#
_entry.id   AF-A0AAW7T1I0-F1
#
_cell.length_a   1.000
_cell.length_b   1.000
_cell.length_c   1.000
_cell.angle_alpha   90.00
_cell.angle_beta   90.00
_cell.angle_gamma   90.00
#
_symmetry.space_group_name_H-M   'P 1'
#
loop_
_entity.id
_entity.type
_entity.pdbx_description
1 polymer ?
#
loop_
_entity_poly.entity_id
_entity_poly.type
_entity_poly.pdbx_seq_one_letter_code
_entity_poly.pdbx_strand_id
1 'polypeptide(L)'
;MIPKTIAFGALISLSGIAWSATSFECSIVASMYNYAASYRDTGISPQDTFAKIKDMFPSRQKFLKGVVNQVYFDPDVSQLSAHEIVSSVMHECINPSKAKSFSPVE
;
A
#
# COMPACT_ATOMS: atom_id res chain seq x y z
N MET A 1 -8.98 4.54 54.07
CA MET A 1 -9.88 3.89 53.10
C MET A 1 -9.38 4.23 51.71
N ILE A 2 -8.79 3.26 51.02
CA ILE A 2 -8.21 3.38 49.67
C ILE A 2 -8.76 2.16 48.92
N PRO A 3 -9.48 2.28 47.79
CA PRO A 3 -9.88 1.10 47.06
C PRO A 3 -8.69 0.58 46.26
N LYS A 4 -8.36 -0.68 46.56
CA LYS A 4 -7.57 -1.58 45.72
C LYS A 4 -8.41 -1.94 44.50
N THR A 5 -7.84 -1.85 43.30
CA THR A 5 -8.33 -2.56 42.12
C THR A 5 -7.15 -3.25 41.46
N ILE A 6 -7.17 -4.58 41.46
CA ILE A 6 -6.22 -5.44 40.75
C ILE A 6 -7.02 -6.30 39.75
N ALA A 7 -6.49 -6.32 38.53
CA ALA A 7 -6.55 -7.35 37.47
C ALA A 7 -7.88 -7.66 36.76
N PHE A 8 -7.85 -7.52 35.43
CA PHE A 8 -8.04 -8.52 34.36
C PHE A 8 -7.71 -7.73 33.07
N GLY A 9 -6.71 -8.04 32.24
CA GLY A 9 -6.48 -9.32 31.58
C GLY A 9 -6.89 -9.20 30.11
N ALA A 10 -5.96 -8.73 29.26
CA ALA A 10 -5.81 -8.97 27.82
C ALA A 10 -6.94 -8.65 26.81
N LEU A 11 -6.48 -8.39 25.57
CA LEU A 11 -7.19 -8.40 24.28
C LEU A 11 -7.96 -7.13 23.89
N ILE A 12 -7.25 -6.18 23.27
CA ILE A 12 -7.68 -5.73 21.93
C ILE A 12 -6.51 -5.89 20.97
N SER A 13 -6.72 -6.87 20.10
CA SER A 13 -5.96 -7.27 18.93
C SER A 13 -5.28 -6.13 18.17
N LEU A 14 -3.99 -6.32 17.89
CA LEU A 14 -3.28 -5.77 16.75
C LEU A 14 -4.03 -6.18 15.46
N SER A 15 -4.78 -5.28 14.85
CA SER A 15 -5.23 -5.46 13.45
C SER A 15 -6.04 -4.26 12.98
N GLY A 16 -5.44 -3.43 12.14
CA GLY A 16 -6.17 -2.47 11.30
C GLY A 16 -6.04 -1.02 11.72
N ILE A 17 -4.87 -0.42 11.48
CA ILE A 17 -4.83 1.01 11.19
C ILE A 17 -5.60 1.16 9.88
N ALA A 18 -6.90 1.43 9.97
CA ALA A 18 -7.68 1.88 8.83
C ALA A 18 -7.11 3.23 8.40
N TRP A 19 -6.36 3.23 7.30
CA TRP A 19 -5.86 4.45 6.69
C TRP A 19 -7.07 5.20 6.11
N SER A 20 -7.63 6.14 6.87
CA SER A 20 -8.51 7.17 6.30
C SER A 20 -7.66 8.16 5.52
N ALA A 21 -7.10 7.72 4.40
CA ALA A 21 -6.40 8.58 3.47
C ALA A 21 -7.43 9.46 2.74
N THR A 22 -7.07 10.73 2.49
CA THR A 22 -7.92 11.59 1.66
C THR A 22 -7.97 11.06 0.22
N SER A 23 -8.99 11.42 -0.56
CA SER A 23 -9.08 11.02 -1.98
C SER A 23 -7.84 11.42 -2.80
N PHE A 24 -7.19 12.53 -2.41
CA PHE A 24 -5.94 13.00 -2.98
C PHE A 24 -4.77 12.05 -2.66
N GLU A 25 -4.64 11.64 -1.40
CA GLU A 25 -3.64 10.66 -0.96
C GLU A 25 -3.80 9.32 -1.68
N CYS A 26 -5.05 8.85 -1.83
CA CYS A 26 -5.36 7.65 -2.60
C CYS A 26 -4.92 7.77 -4.07
N SER A 27 -5.13 8.92 -4.68
CA SER A 27 -4.71 9.17 -6.07
C SER A 27 -3.18 9.15 -6.23
N ILE A 28 -2.43 9.65 -5.25
CA ILE A 28 -0.96 9.57 -5.24
C ILE A 28 -0.51 8.11 -5.16
N VAL A 29 -1.07 7.34 -4.22
CA VAL A 29 -0.73 5.93 -4.05
C VAL A 29 -1.06 5.14 -5.32
N ALA A 30 -2.28 5.30 -5.85
CA ALA A 30 -2.70 4.68 -7.10
C ALA A 30 -1.79 5.05 -8.29
N SER A 31 -1.30 6.30 -8.35
CA SER A 31 -0.35 6.72 -9.38
C SER A 31 0.98 5.97 -9.27
N MET A 32 1.51 5.75 -8.06
CA MET A 32 2.74 4.98 -7.87
C MET A 32 2.59 3.53 -8.36
N TYR A 33 1.48 2.88 -8.01
CA TYR A 33 1.16 1.54 -8.51
C TYR A 33 1.00 1.51 -10.03
N ASN A 34 0.31 2.51 -10.60
CA ASN A 34 0.13 2.61 -12.04
C ASN A 34 1.47 2.70 -12.79
N TYR A 35 2.36 3.59 -12.33
CA TYR A 35 3.68 3.74 -12.94
C TYR A 35 4.51 2.46 -12.81
N ALA A 36 4.54 1.87 -11.61
CA ALA A 36 5.28 0.63 -11.38
C ALA A 36 4.77 -0.52 -12.27
N ALA A 37 3.45 -0.70 -12.37
CA ALA A 37 2.83 -1.74 -13.19
C ALA A 37 3.03 -1.49 -14.69
N SER A 38 2.90 -0.25 -15.14
CA SER A 38 3.16 0.11 -16.54
C SER A 38 4.60 -0.19 -16.96
N TYR A 39 5.58 0.08 -16.09
CA TYR A 39 6.97 -0.24 -16.38
C TYR A 39 7.28 -1.74 -16.28
N ARG A 40 6.64 -2.48 -15.37
CA ARG A 40 6.69 -3.95 -15.34
C ARG A 40 6.19 -4.54 -16.65
N ASP A 41 5.04 -4.08 -17.14
CA ASP A 41 4.38 -4.60 -18.34
C ASP A 41 5.20 -4.32 -19.62
N THR A 42 6.11 -3.35 -19.58
CA THR A 42 7.07 -3.07 -20.66
C THR A 42 8.40 -3.82 -20.51
N GLY A 43 8.54 -4.66 -19.48
CA GLY A 43 9.74 -5.48 -19.24
C GLY A 43 10.89 -4.75 -18.55
N ILE A 44 10.66 -3.56 -17.99
CA ILE A 44 11.70 -2.82 -17.24
C ILE A 44 11.93 -3.51 -15.90
N SER A 45 13.18 -3.59 -15.45
CA SER A 45 13.55 -4.19 -14.16
C SER A 45 13.00 -3.37 -12.99
N PRO A 46 12.75 -3.97 -11.80
CA PRO A 46 12.25 -3.23 -10.65
C PRO A 46 13.22 -2.14 -10.18
N GLN A 47 14.53 -2.36 -10.27
CA GLN A 47 15.54 -1.37 -9.91
C GLN A 47 15.48 -0.15 -10.84
N ASP A 48 15.35 -0.39 -12.16
CA ASP A 48 15.24 0.67 -13.15
C ASP A 48 13.91 1.40 -13.05
N THR A 49 12.82 0.69 -12.74
CA THR A 49 11.50 1.28 -12.50
C THR A 49 11.56 2.24 -11.31
N PHE A 50 12.12 1.82 -10.18
CA PHE A 50 12.31 2.71 -9.03
C PHE A 50 13.16 3.93 -9.41
N ALA A 51 14.27 3.73 -10.12
CA ALA A 51 15.16 4.81 -10.54
C ALA A 51 14.46 5.83 -11.47
N LYS A 52 13.56 5.37 -12.35
CA LYS A 52 12.79 6.22 -13.27
C LYS A 52 11.75 7.09 -12.57
N ILE A 53 11.17 6.63 -11.46
CA ILE A 53 9.98 7.26 -10.86
C ILE A 53 10.20 7.88 -9.48
N LYS A 54 11.35 7.62 -8.83
CA LYS A 54 11.66 8.14 -7.48
C LYS A 54 11.63 9.66 -7.37
N ASP A 55 11.97 10.38 -8.44
CA ASP A 55 12.06 11.84 -8.43
C ASP A 55 10.67 12.49 -8.60
N MET A 56 9.67 11.74 -9.07
CA MET A 56 8.26 12.16 -9.04
C MET A 56 7.66 12.08 -7.62
N PHE A 57 8.27 11.31 -6.73
CA PHE A 57 7.79 11.04 -5.37
C PHE A 57 8.89 11.23 -4.30
N PRO A 58 9.52 12.41 -4.22
CA PRO A 58 10.73 12.61 -3.42
C PRO A 58 10.52 12.35 -1.92
N SER A 59 9.34 12.70 -1.38
CA SER A 59 9.00 12.48 0.04
C SER A 59 8.53 11.06 0.36
N ARG A 60 8.39 10.18 -0.65
CA ARG A 60 7.79 8.85 -0.52
C ARG A 60 8.64 7.73 -1.09
N GLN A 61 9.93 7.95 -1.29
CA GLN A 61 10.82 6.95 -1.88
C GLN A 61 10.82 5.61 -1.14
N LYS A 62 10.74 5.62 0.20
CA LYS A 62 10.63 4.37 0.99
C LYS A 62 9.38 3.59 0.62
N PHE A 63 8.22 4.25 0.64
CA PHE A 63 6.94 3.64 0.28
C PHE A 63 6.93 3.18 -1.19
N LEU A 64 7.41 4.03 -2.09
CA LEU A 64 7.55 3.71 -3.51
C LEU A 64 8.38 2.44 -3.75
N LYS A 65 9.47 2.25 -2.99
CA LYS A 65 10.30 1.05 -3.11
C LYS A 65 9.49 -0.21 -2.83
N GLY A 66 8.65 -0.21 -1.81
CA GLY A 66 7.84 -1.38 -1.53
C GLY A 66 6.63 -1.52 -2.46
N VAL A 67 6.08 -0.42 -3.00
CA VAL A 67 5.11 -0.49 -4.13
C VAL A 67 5.73 -1.21 -5.32
N VAL A 68 6.96 -0.83 -5.71
CA VAL A 68 7.69 -1.51 -6.80
C VAL A 68 7.92 -2.98 -6.47
N ASN A 69 8.37 -3.30 -5.26
CA ASN A 69 8.55 -4.70 -4.87
C ASN A 69 7.25 -5.50 -4.94
N GLN A 70 6.14 -4.93 -4.46
CA GLN A 70 4.86 -5.60 -4.47
C GLN A 70 4.39 -5.87 -5.92
N VAL A 71 4.44 -4.86 -6.78
CA VAL A 71 4.04 -5.00 -8.19
C VAL A 71 4.84 -6.06 -8.95
N TYR A 72 6.11 -6.25 -8.60
CA TYR A 72 7.01 -7.18 -9.31
C TYR A 72 7.07 -8.58 -8.70
N PHE A 73 6.91 -8.71 -7.37
CA PHE A 73 7.22 -9.95 -6.67
C PHE A 73 6.07 -10.54 -5.86
N ASP A 74 5.03 -9.76 -5.54
CA ASP A 74 3.87 -10.29 -4.85
C ASP A 74 3.03 -11.12 -5.85
N PRO A 75 2.82 -12.42 -5.64
CA PRO A 75 2.07 -13.27 -6.57
C PRO A 75 0.64 -12.77 -6.83
N ASP A 76 0.01 -12.13 -5.84
CA ASP A 76 -1.37 -11.67 -5.93
C ASP A 76 -1.48 -10.36 -6.74
N VAL A 77 -0.39 -9.59 -6.83
CA VAL A 77 -0.34 -8.29 -7.54
C VAL A 77 0.38 -8.40 -8.88
N SER A 78 1.41 -9.22 -8.96
CA SER A 78 2.29 -9.38 -10.13
C SER A 78 1.56 -9.89 -11.37
N GLN A 79 0.44 -10.60 -11.19
CA GLN A 79 -0.38 -11.13 -12.29
C GLN A 79 -1.47 -10.15 -12.76
N LEU A 80 -1.74 -9.10 -11.99
CA LEU A 80 -2.80 -8.13 -12.29
C LEU A 80 -2.30 -7.07 -13.26
N SER A 81 -3.14 -6.64 -14.19
CA SER A 81 -2.86 -5.49 -15.06
C SER A 81 -2.77 -4.18 -14.26
N ALA A 82 -2.10 -3.16 -14.82
CA ALA A 82 -2.02 -1.84 -14.19
C ALA A 82 -3.41 -1.27 -13.83
N HIS A 83 -4.40 -1.48 -14.71
CA HIS A 83 -5.77 -1.04 -14.47
C HIS A 83 -6.43 -1.77 -13.28
N GLU A 84 -6.26 -3.09 -13.17
CA GLU A 84 -6.79 -3.87 -12.05
C GLU A 84 -6.16 -3.45 -10.72
N ILE A 85 -4.84 -3.26 -10.71
CA ILE A 85 -4.12 -2.79 -9.52
C ILE A 85 -4.64 -1.42 -9.08
N VAL A 86 -4.72 -0.45 -10.01
CA VAL A 86 -5.18 0.91 -9.71
C VAL A 86 -6.62 0.91 -9.20
N SER A 87 -7.51 0.15 -9.83
CA SER A 87 -8.91 0.02 -9.41
C SER A 87 -9.01 -0.52 -7.98
N SER A 88 -8.27 -1.59 -7.68
CA SER A 88 -8.23 -2.18 -6.34
C SER A 88 -7.66 -1.20 -5.31
N VAL A 89 -6.49 -0.60 -5.57
CA VAL A 89 -5.86 0.36 -4.66
C VAL A 89 -6.77 1.56 -4.37
N MET A 90 -7.44 2.11 -5.39
CA MET A 90 -8.39 3.22 -5.20
C MET A 90 -9.60 2.79 -4.38
N HIS A 91 -10.14 1.59 -4.65
CA HIS A 91 -11.29 1.06 -3.93
C HIS A 91 -10.97 0.83 -2.45
N GLU A 92 -9.82 0.23 -2.15
CA GLU A 92 -9.37 -0.07 -0.79
C GLU A 92 -8.99 1.17 -0.01
N CYS A 93 -8.34 2.13 -0.67
CA CYS A 93 -7.92 3.37 -0.03
C CYS A 93 -9.13 4.27 0.34
N ILE A 94 -10.15 4.33 -0.52
CA ILE A 94 -11.37 5.10 -0.26
C ILE A 94 -12.31 4.36 0.70
N ASN A 95 -12.30 3.02 0.69
CA ASN A 95 -13.15 2.18 1.54
C ASN A 95 -12.33 1.17 2.34
N PRO A 96 -11.54 1.62 3.33
CA PRO A 96 -10.62 0.75 4.07
C PRO A 96 -11.31 -0.38 4.85
N SER A 97 -12.61 -0.24 5.14
CA SER A 97 -13.43 -1.28 5.81
C SER A 97 -13.68 -2.53 4.96
N LYS A 98 -13.36 -2.50 3.66
CA LYS A 98 -13.56 -3.60 2.70
C LYS A 98 -12.28 -4.06 2.01
N ALA A 99 -11.12 -3.56 2.45
CA ALA A 99 -9.85 -3.84 1.81
C ALA A 99 -9.51 -5.34 1.86
N LYS A 100 -9.21 -5.91 0.69
CA LYS A 100 -8.84 -7.31 0.51
C LYS A 100 -7.41 -7.32 -0.05
N SER A 101 -6.45 -7.31 0.86
CA SER A 101 -5.06 -7.76 0.68
C SER A 101 -3.99 -6.82 0.12
N PHE A 102 -4.21 -5.52 -0.13
CA PHE A 102 -3.05 -4.62 -0.21
C PHE A 102 -2.57 -4.28 1.21
N SER A 103 -1.73 -5.15 1.77
CA SER A 103 -1.09 -4.88 3.05
C SER A 103 -0.24 -3.62 2.95
N PRO A 104 -0.22 -2.75 3.98
CA PRO A 104 0.63 -1.57 3.97
C PRO A 104 2.08 -1.97 3.73
N VAL A 105 2.68 -1.37 2.70
CA VAL A 105 4.13 -1.38 2.53
C VAL A 105 4.76 -0.65 3.71
N GLU A 106 5.39 -1.37 4.64
CA GLU A 106 6.07 -0.83 5.84
C GLU A 106 7.38 -0.07 5.56
#